data_AF-A0A5K1GQJ9-F1
#
_entry.id   AF-A0A5K1GQJ9-F1
#
_cell.length_a   1.000
_cell.length_b   1.000
_cell.length_c   1.000
_cell.angle_alpha   90.00
_cell.angle_beta   90.00
_cell.angle_gamma   90.00
#
_symmetry.space_group_name_H-M   'P 1'
#
loop_
_entity.id
_entity.type
_entity.pdbx_description
1 polymer ?
#
loop_
_entity_poly.entity_id
_entity_poly.type
_entity_poly.pdbx_seq_one_letter_code
_entity_poly.pdbx_strand_id
1 'polypeptide(L)'
;MAANAELTSNHEHHRRPPHFLIFPYLAQGHMIPLVDTAILLFQRGLTFTLVTTTLNLARISPAVDLQKATGHNLRMVQLSFPSTHYLIKVSKIKNAVVFMKK
;
A
#
# COMPACT_ATOMS: atom_id res chain seq x y z
N MET A 1 19.48 -52.98 -9.80
CA MET A 1 18.73 -52.68 -11.04
C MET A 1 17.75 -51.56 -10.71
N ALA A 2 18.21 -50.33 -10.89
CA ALA A 2 17.44 -49.11 -10.73
C ALA A 2 16.71 -48.81 -12.03
N ALA A 3 15.39 -48.68 -11.98
CA ALA A 3 14.57 -48.08 -13.01
C ALA A 3 13.24 -47.67 -12.35
N ASN A 4 12.76 -46.47 -12.71
CA ASN A 4 11.47 -45.85 -12.33
C ASN A 4 11.52 -44.71 -11.29
N ALA A 5 12.65 -44.00 -11.18
CA ALA A 5 12.72 -42.69 -10.50
C ALA A 5 12.84 -41.50 -11.47
N GLU A 6 12.40 -41.66 -12.72
CA GLU A 6 12.34 -40.58 -13.71
C GLU A 6 10.94 -40.56 -14.30
N LEU A 7 10.10 -39.59 -13.88
CA LEU A 7 9.03 -38.93 -14.65
C LEU A 7 8.10 -38.13 -13.71
N THR A 8 8.66 -37.23 -12.92
CA THR A 8 8.00 -35.94 -12.66
C THR A 8 9.06 -34.88 -12.89
N SER A 9 9.18 -34.43 -14.13
CA SER A 9 10.00 -33.26 -14.46
C SER A 9 9.51 -32.08 -13.62
N ASN A 10 10.23 -31.81 -12.55
CA ASN A 10 10.04 -30.65 -11.67
C ASN A 10 10.27 -29.38 -12.49
N HIS A 11 9.24 -28.91 -13.20
CA HIS A 11 9.18 -27.53 -13.63
C HIS A 11 8.61 -26.69 -12.48
N GLU A 12 9.41 -26.58 -11.41
CA GLU A 12 9.29 -25.51 -10.42
C GLU A 12 9.56 -24.19 -11.17
N HIS A 13 8.55 -23.63 -11.82
CA HIS A 13 8.60 -22.23 -12.20
C HIS A 13 8.78 -21.46 -10.89
N HIS A 14 9.94 -20.82 -10.70
CA HIS A 14 10.15 -19.79 -9.67
C HIS A 14 9.15 -18.64 -9.89
N ARG A 15 7.89 -18.85 -9.52
CA ARG A 15 6.83 -17.86 -9.61
C ARG A 15 7.07 -16.89 -8.48
N ARG A 16 7.61 -15.72 -8.84
CA ARG A 16 7.70 -14.58 -7.93
C ARG A 16 6.29 -14.35 -7.34
N PRO A 17 6.17 -14.13 -6.02
CA PRO A 17 4.88 -13.86 -5.41
C PRO A 17 4.23 -12.63 -6.07
N PRO A 18 2.90 -12.60 -6.23
CA PRO A 18 2.21 -11.45 -6.80
C PRO A 18 2.52 -10.16 -6.02
N HIS A 19 2.76 -9.07 -6.77
CA HIS A 19 3.02 -7.75 -6.22
C HIS A 19 1.92 -6.77 -6.65
N PHE A 20 1.26 -6.16 -5.68
CA PHE A 20 0.13 -5.25 -5.92
C PHE A 20 0.54 -3.79 -5.78
N LEU A 21 0.13 -2.95 -6.72
CA LEU A 21 0.23 -1.50 -6.59
C LEU A 21 -1.12 -0.96 -6.13
N ILE A 22 -1.12 -0.23 -5.02
CA ILE A 22 -2.32 0.36 -4.43
C ILE A 22 -2.22 1.88 -4.56
N PHE A 23 -3.14 2.47 -5.30
CA PHE A 23 -3.23 3.91 -5.50
C PHE A 23 -4.66 4.38 -5.22
N PRO A 24 -5.00 4.70 -3.95
CA PRO A 24 -6.33 5.14 -3.59
C PRO A 24 -6.62 6.53 -4.13
N TYR A 25 -7.91 6.82 -4.30
CA TYR A 25 -8.35 8.21 -4.32
C TYR A 25 -7.96 8.89 -3.00
N LEU A 26 -7.36 10.08 -3.06
CA LEU A 26 -6.72 10.76 -1.93
C LEU A 26 -7.73 11.48 -1.01
N ALA A 27 -8.88 10.87 -0.77
CA ALA A 27 -9.83 11.27 0.25
C ALA A 27 -9.92 10.20 1.33
N GLN A 28 -10.09 10.62 2.58
CA GLN A 28 -10.04 9.75 3.75
C GLN A 28 -10.98 8.53 3.64
N GLY A 29 -12.20 8.74 3.13
CA GLY A 29 -13.18 7.66 2.94
C GLY A 29 -12.78 6.59 1.92
N HIS A 30 -11.81 6.86 1.04
CA HIS A 30 -11.27 5.88 0.09
C HIS A 30 -9.93 5.31 0.55
N MET A 31 -9.10 6.11 1.22
CA MET A 31 -7.78 5.67 1.68
C MET A 31 -7.89 4.63 2.80
N ILE A 32 -8.74 4.86 3.80
CA ILE A 32 -8.90 3.93 4.94
C ILE A 32 -9.26 2.52 4.47
N PRO A 33 -10.37 2.29 3.74
CA PRO A 33 -10.76 0.93 3.38
C PRO A 33 -9.74 0.24 2.47
N LEU A 34 -9.07 0.99 1.60
CA LEU A 34 -8.08 0.41 0.70
C LEU A 34 -6.78 0.05 1.43
N VAL A 35 -6.35 0.85 2.41
CA VAL A 35 -5.21 0.53 3.27
C VAL A 35 -5.53 -0.68 4.17
N ASP A 36 -6.73 -0.75 4.76
CA ASP A 36 -7.12 -1.89 5.58
C ASP A 36 -7.14 -3.19 4.76
N THR A 37 -7.68 -3.12 3.53
CA THR A 37 -7.64 -4.24 2.59
C THR A 37 -6.20 -4.64 2.24
N ALA A 38 -5.32 -3.65 2.02
CA ALA A 38 -3.91 -3.91 1.76
C ALA A 38 -3.24 -4.66 2.91
N ILE A 39 -3.52 -4.27 4.15
CA ILE A 39 -3.00 -4.90 5.36
C ILE A 39 -3.55 -6.34 5.50
N LEU A 40 -4.85 -6.57 5.22
CA LEU A 40 -5.40 -7.93 5.25
C LEU A 40 -4.77 -8.84 4.18
N LEU A 41 -4.41 -8.29 3.02
CA LEU A 41 -3.69 -9.02 1.97
C LEU A 41 -2.22 -9.24 2.34
N PHE A 42 -1.58 -8.26 2.97
CA PHE A 42 -0.22 -8.37 3.52
C PHE A 42 -0.08 -9.56 4.46
N GLN A 43 -1.00 -9.68 5.41
CA GLN A 43 -1.00 -10.71 6.44
C GLN A 43 -1.15 -12.12 5.85
N ARG A 44 -1.58 -12.23 4.58
CA ARG A 44 -1.64 -13.48 3.82
C ARG A 44 -0.37 -13.76 3.01
N GLY A 45 0.69 -12.97 3.17
CA GLY A 45 1.98 -13.15 2.50
C GLY A 45 2.09 -12.45 1.14
N LEU A 46 1.17 -11.55 0.80
CA LEU A 46 1.23 -10.80 -0.46
C LEU A 46 2.12 -9.56 -0.34
N THR A 47 2.77 -9.20 -1.45
CA THR A 47 3.61 -8.01 -1.54
C THR A 47 2.80 -6.85 -2.08
N PHE A 48 3.01 -5.64 -1.56
CA PHE A 48 2.37 -4.45 -2.12
C PHE A 48 3.15 -3.16 -1.92
N THR A 49 2.85 -2.22 -2.82
CA THR A 49 3.30 -0.84 -2.77
C THR A 49 2.10 0.08 -2.67
N LEU A 50 2.00 0.85 -1.60
CA LEU A 50 1.03 1.92 -1.43
C LEU A 50 1.59 3.24 -1.96
N VAL A 51 0.90 3.85 -2.90
CA VAL A 51 1.25 5.15 -3.48
C VAL A 51 0.33 6.21 -2.89
N THR A 52 0.89 7.28 -2.33
CA THR A 52 0.12 8.39 -1.76
C THR A 52 0.90 9.69 -1.81
N THR A 53 0.33 10.81 -1.38
CA THR A 53 1.03 12.10 -1.32
C THR A 53 1.66 12.36 0.04
N THR A 54 2.63 13.29 0.11
CA THR A 54 3.36 13.62 1.35
C THR A 54 2.44 13.88 2.54
N LEU A 55 1.35 14.63 2.34
CA LEU A 55 0.41 14.98 3.40
C LEU A 55 -0.39 13.75 3.89
N ASN A 56 -0.78 12.88 2.96
CA ASN A 56 -1.57 11.69 3.28
C ASN A 56 -0.69 10.58 3.86
N LEU A 57 0.58 10.51 3.46
CA LEU A 57 1.55 9.57 4.01
C LEU A 57 1.65 9.70 5.53
N ALA A 58 1.77 10.92 6.05
CA ALA A 58 1.85 11.18 7.49
C ALA A 58 0.63 10.69 8.28
N ARG A 59 -0.55 10.57 7.62
CA ARG A 59 -1.78 10.06 8.26
C ARG A 59 -1.85 8.54 8.28
N ILE A 60 -1.25 7.90 7.27
CA ILE A 60 -1.38 6.45 7.03
C ILE A 60 -0.18 5.69 7.58
N SER A 61 0.98 6.34 7.70
CA SER A 61 2.23 5.70 8.15
C SER A 61 2.09 4.99 9.50
N PRO A 62 1.37 5.49 10.53
CA PRO A 62 1.26 4.75 11.79
C PRO A 62 0.60 3.38 11.63
N ALA A 63 -0.47 3.28 10.83
CA ALA A 63 -1.16 2.02 10.59
C ALA A 63 -0.28 1.03 9.80
N VAL A 64 0.48 1.54 8.85
CA VAL A 64 1.38 0.76 8.00
C VAL A 64 2.64 0.31 8.75
N ASP A 65 3.25 1.19 9.55
CA ASP A 65 4.50 0.93 10.25
C ASP A 65 4.35 -0.14 11.32
N LEU A 66 3.17 -0.23 11.96
CA LEU A 66 2.80 -1.35 12.84
C LEU A 66 2.89 -2.71 12.14
N GLN A 67 2.59 -2.77 10.85
CA GLN A 67 2.62 -4.03 10.09
C GLN A 67 4.03 -4.36 9.58
N LYS A 68 4.90 -3.37 9.36
CA LYS A 68 6.29 -3.64 8.92
C LYS A 68 7.10 -4.45 9.93
N ALA A 69 6.73 -4.42 11.21
CA ALA A 69 7.38 -5.19 12.26
C ALA A 69 7.15 -6.71 12.12
N THR A 70 6.11 -7.15 11.39
CA THR A 70 5.71 -8.56 11.28
C THR A 70 6.28 -9.27 10.04
N GLY A 71 7.00 -8.57 9.18
CA GLY A 71 7.63 -9.14 8.00
C GLY A 71 7.88 -8.11 6.89
N HIS A 72 8.66 -8.52 5.89
CA HIS A 72 9.02 -7.67 4.76
C HIS A 72 8.06 -7.94 3.61
N ASN A 73 7.49 -6.87 3.03
CA ASN A 73 6.93 -6.75 1.67
C ASN A 73 5.88 -5.61 1.52
N LEU A 74 5.78 -4.71 2.51
CA LEU A 74 4.98 -3.50 2.44
C LEU A 74 5.85 -2.27 2.14
N ARG A 75 5.67 -1.68 0.94
CA ARG A 75 6.34 -0.44 0.54
C ARG A 75 5.38 0.74 0.51
N MET A 76 5.85 1.92 0.90
CA MET A 76 5.16 3.18 0.66
C MET A 76 5.95 4.03 -0.33
N VAL A 77 5.25 4.63 -1.30
CA VAL A 77 5.81 5.57 -2.29
C VAL A 77 5.07 6.89 -2.16
N GLN A 78 5.86 7.95 -1.99
CA GLN A 78 5.36 9.31 -1.89
C GLN A 78 5.36 10.00 -3.26
N LEU A 79 4.25 10.60 -3.62
CA LEU A 79 4.10 11.48 -4.78
C LEU A 79 3.96 12.93 -4.36
N SER A 80 4.65 13.82 -5.05
CA SER A 80 4.45 15.26 -4.92
C SER A 80 3.13 15.66 -5.56
N PHE A 81 2.22 16.26 -4.79
CA PHE A 81 0.97 16.77 -5.34
C PHE A 81 1.18 18.16 -5.97
N PRO A 82 0.83 18.39 -7.24
CA PRO A 82 1.09 19.65 -7.96
C PRO A 82 0.12 20.78 -7.57
N SER A 83 -0.04 21.06 -6.28
CA SER A 83 -0.99 22.07 -5.77
C SER A 83 -0.78 23.47 -6.35
N THR A 84 0.48 23.86 -6.57
CA THR A 84 0.86 25.16 -7.14
C THR A 84 0.36 25.32 -8.58
N HIS A 85 0.43 24.25 -9.39
CA HIS A 85 0.01 24.28 -10.79
C HIS A 85 -1.51 24.47 -10.93
N TYR A 86 -2.28 23.93 -9.99
CA TYR A 86 -3.74 24.01 -9.97
C TYR A 86 -4.30 25.13 -9.05
N LEU A 87 -3.45 26.05 -8.57
CA LEU A 87 -3.82 27.16 -7.68
C LEU A 87 -4.53 26.74 -6.38
N ILE A 88 -4.34 25.49 -5.94
CA ILE A 88 -4.89 24.97 -4.69
C ILE A 88 -3.98 25.44 -3.54
N LYS A 89 -4.30 26.60 -2.95
CA LYS A 89 -3.57 27.12 -1.78
C LYS A 89 -3.88 26.32 -0.52
N VAL A 90 -2.94 25.48 -0.10
CA VAL A 90 -3.01 24.69 1.14
C VAL A 90 -3.18 25.58 2.40
N SER A 91 -2.74 26.83 2.35
CA SER A 91 -2.90 27.80 3.45
C SER A 91 -4.36 28.13 3.81
N LYS A 92 -5.33 27.92 2.91
CA LYS A 92 -6.76 28.11 3.20
C LYS A 92 -7.43 26.90 3.86
N ILE A 93 -6.77 25.73 3.91
CA ILE A 93 -7.38 24.47 4.38
C ILE A 93 -7.00 24.15 5.84
N LYS A 94 -6.08 24.92 6.44
CA LYS A 94 -5.66 24.71 7.85
C LYS A 94 -6.83 24.70 8.85
N ASN A 95 -7.96 25.35 8.52
CA ASN A 95 -9.15 25.43 9.37
C ASN A 95 -10.36 24.60 8.88
N ALA A 96 -10.24 23.89 7.74
CA ALA A 96 -11.37 23.12 7.20
C ALA A 96 -11.48 21.70 7.80
N VAL A 97 -10.44 21.22 8.50
CA VAL A 97 -10.45 19.94 9.24
C VAL A 97 -10.87 20.16 10.69
N VAL A 98 -11.92 20.97 10.91
CA VAL A 98 -12.64 21.07 12.20
C VAL A 98 -14.15 20.86 11.99
N PHE A 99 -14.58 20.48 10.78
CA PHE A 99 -15.96 20.09 10.50
C PHE A 99 -16.04 18.58 10.29
N MET A 100 -16.12 17.86 11.42
CA MET A 100 -16.66 16.48 11.61
C MET A 100 -15.98 15.84 12.84
N LYS A 101 -16.09 16.51 13.99
CA LYS A 101 -16.25 15.82 15.27
C LYS A 101 -17.52 16.38 15.91
N LYS A 102 -18.63 15.70 15.68
CA LYS A 102 -19.77 15.65 16.61
C LYS A 102 -19.90 14.19 17.03
#